data_AF-A0A529XVT9-F1
#
_entry.id   AF-A0A529XVT9-F1
#
_cell.length_a   1.000
_cell.length_b   1.000
_cell.length_c   1.000
_cell.angle_alpha   90.00
_cell.angle_beta   90.00
_cell.angle_gamma   90.00
#
_symmetry.space_group_name_H-M   'P 1'
#
loop_
_entity.id
_entity.type
_entity.pdbx_description
1 polymer ?
#
loop_
_entity_poly.entity_id
_entity_poly.type
_entity_poly.pdbx_seq_one_letter_code
_entity_poly.pdbx_strand_id
1 'polypeptide(L)'
;HLHANLDPLGIAKPLEDYNELSPENYGFTEADYDRPIFLDNVLGLEFGTIRQMLDILTRTYCSTLGVEFMHISDPEEKAWIQARIEGADKEITFTATGKKAILSKLIEAEGFEQYIDVKYKGTKRFGLDGGESLIPALEQIVKRGGQLGLKEIVLGMAHRGRLNVLSQVMAKPHRAIFHEFKGGSAAPDEVEGSGDVKYHLGASSDREFDGNKVHLSLTANPSHLEIVDPVVMGKARAKQDQLSGR
;
A
#
# COMPACT_ATOMS: atom_id res chain seq x y z
N HIS A 1 2.62 -14.91 10.07
CA HIS A 1 1.70 -13.76 10.00
C HIS A 1 0.97 -13.53 11.34
N LEU A 2 0.42 -14.56 12.00
CA LEU A 2 -0.21 -14.40 13.32
C LEU A 2 0.74 -13.82 14.39
N HIS A 3 2.02 -14.20 14.36
CA HIS A 3 3.06 -13.66 15.25
C HIS A 3 3.69 -12.35 14.75
N ALA A 4 3.16 -11.72 13.70
CA ALA A 4 3.71 -10.46 13.18
C ALA A 4 3.27 -9.27 14.02
N ASN A 5 4.16 -8.28 14.17
CA ASN A 5 3.89 -7.04 14.89
C ASN A 5 3.14 -6.04 13.99
N LEU A 6 1.83 -6.22 13.84
CA LEU A 6 1.01 -5.46 12.89
C LEU A 6 0.25 -4.29 13.50
N ASP A 7 0.07 -4.26 14.82
CA ASP A 7 -0.71 -3.23 15.49
C ASP A 7 0.17 -2.04 15.90
N PRO A 8 0.08 -0.88 15.23
CA PRO A 8 0.87 0.29 15.58
C PRO A 8 0.51 0.89 16.95
N LEU A 9 -0.66 0.56 17.52
CA LEU A 9 -1.10 1.04 18.82
C LEU A 9 -0.77 0.09 19.97
N GLY A 10 -0.45 -1.17 19.67
CA GLY A 10 -0.16 -2.20 20.67
C GLY A 10 -1.33 -2.50 21.62
N ILE A 11 -2.57 -2.32 21.16
CA ILE A 11 -3.80 -2.55 21.94
C ILE A 11 -4.45 -3.90 21.62
N ALA A 12 -4.11 -4.51 20.49
CA ALA A 12 -4.53 -5.85 20.13
C ALA A 12 -4.09 -6.83 21.22
N LYS A 13 -5.01 -7.71 21.61
CA LYS A 13 -4.68 -8.76 22.58
C LYS A 13 -3.58 -9.65 22.00
N PRO A 14 -2.59 -10.06 22.80
CA PRO A 14 -1.69 -11.13 22.40
C PRO A 14 -2.51 -12.34 21.96
N LEU A 15 -2.21 -12.87 20.78
CA LEU A 15 -2.81 -14.13 20.35
C LEU A 15 -2.38 -15.25 21.30
N GLU A 16 -3.22 -16.27 21.42
CA GLU A 16 -2.83 -17.48 22.12
C GLU A 16 -1.69 -18.15 21.33
N ASP A 17 -0.52 -18.25 21.96
CA ASP A 17 0.66 -18.86 21.36
C ASP A 17 0.63 -20.37 21.63
N TYR A 18 0.27 -21.15 20.61
CA TYR A 18 0.30 -22.61 20.67
C TYR A 18 1.73 -23.18 20.49
N ASN A 19 2.76 -22.32 20.51
CA ASN A 19 4.17 -22.64 20.31
C ASN A 19 4.46 -23.32 18.96
N GLU A 20 3.62 -23.11 17.93
CA GLU A 20 3.79 -23.72 16.60
C GLU A 20 5.06 -23.23 15.89
N LEU A 21 5.63 -22.10 16.30
CA LEU A 21 6.89 -21.59 15.76
C LEU A 21 8.13 -22.01 16.57
N SER A 22 7.95 -22.70 17.71
CA SER A 22 9.06 -23.13 18.57
C SER A 22 9.70 -24.41 18.03
N PRO A 23 11.02 -24.45 17.78
CA PRO A 23 11.72 -25.67 17.37
C PRO A 23 11.59 -26.82 18.37
N GLU A 24 11.38 -26.52 19.66
CA GLU A 24 11.24 -27.52 20.72
C GLU A 24 10.03 -28.44 20.49
N ASN A 25 8.93 -27.91 19.93
CA ASN A 25 7.75 -28.69 19.57
C ASN A 25 8.02 -29.70 18.44
N TYR A 26 9.12 -29.53 17.72
CA TYR A 26 9.57 -30.42 16.65
C TYR A 26 10.75 -31.31 17.08
N GLY A 27 11.09 -31.33 18.37
CA GLY A 27 12.12 -32.20 18.94
C GLY A 27 13.54 -31.66 18.86
N PHE A 28 13.73 -30.39 18.46
CA PHE A 28 15.04 -29.75 18.50
C PHE A 28 15.35 -29.24 19.92
N THR A 29 16.58 -29.47 20.36
CA THR A 29 17.10 -28.97 21.64
C THR A 29 18.09 -27.83 21.40
N GLU A 30 18.43 -27.06 22.43
CA GLU A 30 19.48 -26.02 22.33
C GLU A 30 20.82 -26.54 21.76
N ALA A 31 21.15 -27.81 22.00
CA ALA A 31 22.36 -28.43 21.45
C ALA A 31 22.32 -28.56 19.92
N ASP A 32 21.15 -28.51 19.31
CA ASP A 32 20.96 -28.62 17.86
C ASP A 32 21.07 -27.29 17.13
N TYR A 33 21.02 -26.16 17.85
CA TYR A 33 20.85 -24.84 17.23
C TYR A 33 22.00 -24.39 16.34
N ASP A 34 23.20 -24.91 16.58
CA ASP A 34 24.42 -24.59 15.85
C ASP A 34 24.87 -25.72 14.90
N ARG A 35 24.10 -26.81 14.80
CA ARG A 35 24.40 -27.92 13.90
C ARG A 35 24.10 -27.51 12.46
N PRO A 36 24.99 -27.80 11.50
CA PRO A 36 24.72 -27.56 10.09
C PRO A 36 23.68 -28.56 9.56
N ILE A 37 22.65 -28.04 8.91
CA ILE A 37 21.56 -28.80 8.28
C ILE A 37 21.59 -28.49 6.79
N PHE A 38 21.47 -29.52 5.96
CA PHE A 38 21.32 -29.35 4.51
C PHE A 38 19.90 -28.85 4.19
N LEU A 39 19.79 -27.74 3.46
CA LEU A 39 18.53 -27.05 3.18
C LEU A 39 18.17 -27.03 1.69
N ASP A 40 18.99 -27.62 0.82
CA ASP A 40 18.73 -27.68 -0.63
C ASP A 40 18.37 -26.31 -1.26
N ASN A 41 19.10 -25.27 -0.85
CA ASN A 41 18.91 -23.87 -1.27
C ASN A 41 17.59 -23.22 -0.83
N VAL A 42 16.79 -23.86 0.04
CA VAL A 42 15.67 -23.23 0.73
C VAL A 42 16.21 -22.09 1.62
N LEU A 43 15.46 -20.99 1.72
CA LEU A 43 15.93 -19.73 2.33
C LEU A 43 17.21 -19.14 1.69
N GLY A 44 17.59 -19.59 0.49
CA GLY A 44 18.83 -19.18 -0.18
C GLY A 44 20.10 -19.76 0.47
N LEU A 45 19.98 -20.86 1.21
CA LEU A 45 21.08 -21.51 1.92
C LEU A 45 21.23 -22.96 1.47
N GLU A 46 22.42 -23.38 1.06
CA GLU A 46 22.70 -24.80 0.81
C GLU A 46 22.76 -25.58 2.14
N PHE A 47 23.43 -24.99 3.12
CA PHE A 47 23.45 -25.42 4.52
C PHE A 47 23.16 -24.24 5.44
N GLY A 48 22.46 -24.49 6.55
CA GLY A 48 22.19 -23.49 7.57
C GLY A 48 22.03 -24.10 8.96
N THR A 49 22.10 -23.27 9.99
CA THR A 49 21.80 -23.65 11.38
C THR A 49 20.36 -23.25 11.74
N ILE A 50 19.80 -23.80 12.82
CA ILE A 50 18.46 -23.42 13.29
C ILE A 50 18.42 -21.92 13.62
N ARG A 51 19.48 -21.36 14.22
CA ARG A 51 19.57 -19.90 14.46
C ARG A 51 19.40 -19.10 13.18
N GLN A 52 20.14 -19.46 12.13
CA GLN A 52 20.06 -18.75 10.84
C GLN A 52 18.67 -18.88 10.21
N MET A 53 18.06 -20.05 10.27
CA MET A 53 16.71 -20.27 9.76
C MET A 53 15.69 -19.42 10.52
N LEU A 54 15.72 -19.44 11.85
CA LEU A 54 14.82 -18.63 12.69
C LEU A 54 15.02 -17.13 12.46
N ASP A 55 16.24 -16.66 12.29
CA ASP A 55 16.52 -15.25 12.00
C ASP A 55 15.86 -14.82 10.69
N ILE A 56 16.00 -15.63 9.63
CA ILE A 56 15.38 -15.35 8.32
C ILE A 56 13.86 -15.42 8.43
N LEU A 57 13.30 -16.49 9.01
CA LEU A 57 11.86 -16.70 9.10
C LEU A 57 11.16 -15.67 9.98
N THR A 58 11.76 -15.33 11.14
CA THR A 58 11.22 -14.31 12.06
C THR A 58 11.23 -12.93 11.41
N ARG A 59 12.33 -12.54 10.77
CA ARG A 59 12.42 -11.28 10.02
C ARG A 59 11.41 -11.20 8.88
N THR A 60 11.14 -12.32 8.20
CA THR A 60 10.28 -12.38 7.02
C THR A 60 8.79 -12.41 7.38
N TYR A 61 8.40 -13.20 8.39
CA TYR A 61 7.00 -13.54 8.67
C TYR A 61 6.43 -13.00 9.98
N CYS A 62 7.29 -12.50 10.87
CA CYS A 62 6.93 -12.06 12.23
C CYS A 62 7.36 -10.62 12.54
N SER A 63 7.84 -9.87 11.55
CA SER A 63 8.20 -8.46 11.70
C SER A 63 6.96 -7.56 11.59
N THR A 64 7.10 -6.33 11.12
CA THR A 64 6.00 -5.38 10.87
C THR A 64 5.25 -5.65 9.56
N LEU A 65 5.40 -6.84 8.99
CA LEU A 65 4.74 -7.31 7.78
C LEU A 65 4.26 -8.74 8.00
N GLY A 66 2.97 -8.96 7.75
CA GLY A 66 2.37 -10.29 7.74
C GLY A 66 2.17 -10.71 6.29
N VAL A 67 2.66 -11.90 5.93
CA VAL A 67 2.47 -12.48 4.60
C VAL A 67 1.58 -13.70 4.71
N GLU A 68 0.43 -13.66 4.04
CA GLU A 68 -0.52 -14.77 3.95
C GLU A 68 -0.61 -15.22 2.49
N PHE A 69 -0.02 -16.39 2.19
CA PHE A 69 0.01 -16.88 0.81
C PHE A 69 -0.03 -18.42 0.70
N MET A 70 0.24 -19.15 1.79
CA MET A 70 0.27 -20.63 1.75
C MET A 70 -1.08 -21.28 1.42
N HIS A 71 -2.18 -20.52 1.51
CA HIS A 71 -3.52 -20.95 1.09
C HIS A 71 -3.71 -20.99 -0.45
N ILE A 72 -2.78 -20.41 -1.21
CA ILE A 72 -2.81 -20.46 -2.69
C ILE A 72 -2.61 -21.91 -3.15
N SER A 73 -3.47 -22.37 -4.05
CA SER A 73 -3.42 -23.74 -4.57
C SER A 73 -2.25 -23.96 -5.52
N ASP A 74 -1.93 -22.96 -6.35
CA ASP A 74 -0.88 -23.04 -7.37
C ASP A 74 0.52 -23.11 -6.72
N PRO A 75 1.29 -24.19 -6.95
CA PRO A 75 2.64 -24.31 -6.39
C PRO A 75 3.64 -23.32 -6.99
N GLU A 76 3.49 -22.92 -8.25
CA GLU A 76 4.39 -21.96 -8.90
C GLU A 76 4.22 -20.56 -8.30
N GLU A 77 2.98 -20.14 -8.03
CA GLU A 77 2.70 -18.87 -7.36
C GLU A 77 3.26 -18.83 -5.93
N LYS A 78 3.09 -19.91 -5.16
CA LYS A 78 3.68 -20.03 -3.81
C LYS A 78 5.20 -19.95 -3.84
N ALA A 79 5.84 -20.74 -4.72
CA ALA A 79 7.29 -20.75 -4.86
C ALA A 79 7.82 -19.37 -5.30
N TRP A 80 7.09 -18.68 -6.18
CA TRP A 80 7.43 -17.33 -6.61
C TRP A 80 7.40 -16.31 -5.46
N ILE A 81 6.38 -16.37 -4.60
CA ILE A 81 6.31 -15.50 -3.41
C ILE A 81 7.45 -15.83 -2.45
N GLN A 82 7.66 -17.12 -2.13
CA GLN A 82 8.73 -17.57 -1.22
C GLN A 82 10.10 -17.09 -1.69
N ALA A 83 10.47 -17.35 -2.94
CA ALA A 83 11.75 -16.93 -3.51
C ALA A 83 11.96 -15.40 -3.49
N ARG A 84 10.89 -14.62 -3.40
CA ARG A 84 10.94 -13.15 -3.39
C ARG A 84 11.16 -12.56 -2.00
N ILE A 85 10.69 -13.24 -0.94
CA ILE A 85 10.69 -12.71 0.43
C ILE A 85 11.62 -13.49 1.35
N GLU A 86 11.85 -14.77 1.10
CA GLU A 86 12.73 -15.62 1.90
C GLU A 86 14.16 -15.53 1.39
N GLY A 87 15.09 -15.25 2.30
CA GLY A 87 16.52 -15.27 2.03
C GLY A 87 17.29 -14.25 2.85
N ALA A 88 18.59 -14.53 3.04
CA ALA A 88 19.49 -13.63 3.76
C ALA A 88 19.62 -12.25 3.09
N ASP A 89 19.51 -12.19 1.77
CA ASP A 89 19.64 -10.99 0.94
C ASP A 89 18.30 -10.31 0.62
N LYS A 90 17.16 -10.86 1.07
CA LYS A 90 15.82 -10.36 0.75
C LYS A 90 15.28 -9.30 1.72
N GLU A 91 16.14 -8.79 2.60
CA GLU A 91 15.76 -7.70 3.50
C GLU A 91 15.39 -6.43 2.70
N ILE A 92 14.26 -5.82 3.05
CA ILE A 92 13.81 -4.59 2.43
C ILE A 92 14.73 -3.44 2.89
N THR A 93 15.59 -3.00 1.99
CA THR A 93 16.51 -1.89 2.23
C THR A 93 16.16 -0.70 1.35
N PHE A 94 16.19 0.49 1.94
CA PHE A 94 15.99 1.75 1.22
C PHE A 94 17.28 2.56 1.22
N THR A 95 17.60 3.18 0.08
CA THR A 95 18.67 4.17 -0.01
C THR A 95 18.37 5.37 0.89
N ALA A 96 19.40 6.13 1.27
CA ALA A 96 19.21 7.36 2.06
C ALA A 96 18.25 8.35 1.38
N THR A 97 18.35 8.49 0.05
CA THR A 97 17.42 9.32 -0.74
C THR A 97 16.00 8.75 -0.72
N GLY A 98 15.83 7.43 -0.84
CA GLY A 98 14.52 6.78 -0.75
C GLY A 98 13.85 7.00 0.62
N LYS A 99 14.60 6.85 1.71
CA LYS A 99 14.11 7.14 3.07
C LYS A 99 13.65 8.59 3.22
N LYS A 100 14.43 9.55 2.72
CA LYS A 100 14.06 10.97 2.72
C LYS A 100 12.80 11.25 1.89
N ALA A 101 12.65 10.60 0.74
CA ALA A 101 11.46 10.74 -0.10
C ALA A 101 10.19 10.21 0.59
N ILE A 102 10.28 9.04 1.24
CA ILE A 102 9.18 8.48 2.04
C ILE A 102 8.79 9.44 3.17
N LEU A 103 9.79 9.93 3.92
CA LEU A 103 9.55 10.88 5.02
C LEU A 103 8.91 12.19 4.52
N SER A 104 9.38 12.74 3.39
CA SER A 104 8.80 13.95 2.78
C SER A 104 7.32 13.74 2.47
N LYS A 105 6.94 12.58 1.94
CA LYS A 105 5.55 12.25 1.63
C LYS A 105 4.68 12.08 2.87
N LEU A 106 5.23 11.54 3.96
CA LEU A 106 4.53 11.49 5.24
C LEU A 106 4.28 12.91 5.80
N ILE A 107 5.31 13.77 5.78
CA ILE A 107 5.20 15.17 6.26
C ILE A 107 4.15 15.94 5.43
N GLU A 108 4.18 15.77 4.11
CA GLU A 108 3.18 16.35 3.21
C GLU A 108 1.76 15.88 3.56
N ALA A 109 1.57 14.57 3.76
CA ALA A 109 0.27 13.97 4.08
C ALA A 109 -0.27 14.48 5.42
N GLU A 110 0.55 14.46 6.47
CA GLU A 110 0.18 14.93 7.81
C GLU A 110 -0.07 16.44 7.82
N GLY A 111 0.83 17.23 7.22
CA GLY A 111 0.72 18.68 7.17
C GLY A 111 -0.54 19.15 6.44
N PHE A 112 -0.97 18.45 5.40
CA PHE A 112 -2.22 18.72 4.71
C PHE A 112 -3.44 18.52 5.63
N GLU A 113 -3.48 17.43 6.40
CA GLU A 113 -4.57 17.16 7.34
C GLU A 113 -4.60 18.20 8.47
N GLN A 114 -3.45 18.49 9.08
CA GLN A 114 -3.33 19.49 10.14
C GLN A 114 -3.78 20.88 9.65
N TYR A 115 -3.41 21.27 8.43
CA TYR A 115 -3.81 22.54 7.86
C TYR A 115 -5.34 22.63 7.67
N ILE A 116 -5.95 21.60 7.09
CA ILE A 116 -7.40 21.58 6.87
C ILE A 116 -8.15 21.60 8.20
N ASP A 117 -7.68 20.84 9.19
CA ASP A 117 -8.27 20.78 10.52
C ASP A 117 -8.31 22.15 11.20
N VAL A 118 -7.19 22.88 11.15
CA VAL A 118 -7.10 24.24 11.70
C VAL A 118 -7.94 25.24 10.91
N LYS A 119 -7.92 25.17 9.58
CA LYS A 119 -8.51 26.21 8.72
C LYS A 119 -10.02 26.05 8.54
N TYR A 120 -10.52 24.82 8.53
CA TYR A 120 -11.92 24.48 8.22
C TYR A 120 -12.57 23.69 9.36
N LYS A 121 -12.40 24.19 10.59
CA LYS A 121 -12.95 23.58 11.81
C LYS A 121 -14.43 23.22 11.67
N GLY A 122 -14.79 22.03 12.15
CA GLY A 122 -16.15 21.51 12.12
C GLY A 122 -16.64 21.02 10.75
N THR A 123 -15.85 21.20 9.67
CA THR A 123 -16.19 20.64 8.37
C THR A 123 -15.71 19.20 8.26
N LYS A 124 -16.61 18.29 7.86
CA LYS A 124 -16.27 16.87 7.68
C LYS A 124 -15.22 16.72 6.57
N ARG A 125 -14.03 16.21 6.92
CA ARG A 125 -12.90 15.98 6.00
C ARG A 125 -12.58 14.51 5.72
N PHE A 126 -12.98 13.59 6.61
CA PHE A 126 -12.60 12.17 6.56
C PHE A 126 -11.08 11.98 6.44
N GLY A 127 -10.37 12.50 7.43
CA GLY A 127 -8.91 12.56 7.43
C GLY A 127 -8.20 11.22 7.30
N LEU A 128 -6.97 11.29 6.81
CA LEU A 128 -6.04 10.18 6.77
C LEU A 128 -5.22 10.02 8.07
N ASP A 129 -5.59 10.69 9.15
CA ASP A 129 -4.83 10.70 10.42
C ASP A 129 -4.59 9.26 10.92
N GLY A 130 -3.32 8.92 11.19
CA GLY A 130 -2.84 7.59 11.56
C GLY A 130 -2.74 6.59 10.40
N GLY A 131 -3.08 6.99 9.18
CA GLY A 131 -3.00 6.19 7.94
C GLY A 131 -2.14 6.84 6.86
N GLU A 132 -1.28 7.79 7.22
CA GLU A 132 -0.50 8.62 6.30
C GLU A 132 0.44 7.79 5.42
N SER A 133 0.81 6.59 5.87
CA SER A 133 1.59 5.60 5.12
C SER A 133 0.94 5.19 3.78
N LEU A 134 -0.36 5.41 3.61
CA LEU A 134 -1.06 5.23 2.34
C LEU A 134 -0.44 6.08 1.22
N ILE A 135 -0.04 7.31 1.51
CA ILE A 135 0.51 8.23 0.49
C ILE A 135 1.84 7.73 -0.08
N PRO A 136 2.90 7.47 0.70
CA PRO A 136 4.12 6.90 0.16
C PRO A 136 3.91 5.50 -0.44
N ALA A 137 2.96 4.70 0.06
CA ALA A 137 2.65 3.40 -0.55
C ALA A 137 2.09 3.54 -1.97
N LEU A 138 1.11 4.43 -2.18
CA LEU A 138 0.57 4.73 -3.50
C LEU A 138 1.64 5.30 -4.44
N GLU A 139 2.48 6.22 -3.95
CA GLU A 139 3.61 6.77 -4.70
C GLU A 139 4.57 5.65 -5.18
N GLN A 140 4.86 4.65 -4.34
CA GLN A 140 5.67 3.51 -4.75
C GLN A 140 4.99 2.60 -5.77
N ILE A 141 3.67 2.39 -5.67
CA ILE A 141 2.90 1.63 -6.67
C ILE A 141 3.00 2.32 -8.04
N VAL A 142 2.79 3.65 -8.10
CA VAL A 142 2.89 4.41 -9.35
C VAL A 142 4.31 4.33 -9.92
N LYS A 143 5.33 4.60 -9.08
CA LYS A 143 6.73 4.58 -9.50
C LYS A 143 7.15 3.20 -10.00
N ARG A 144 6.91 2.14 -9.22
CA ARG A 144 7.29 0.78 -9.58
C ARG A 144 6.50 0.27 -10.78
N GLY A 145 5.20 0.56 -10.84
CA GLY A 145 4.36 0.26 -11.99
C GLY A 145 4.90 0.88 -13.26
N GLY A 146 5.24 2.17 -13.23
CA GLY A 146 5.83 2.88 -14.38
C GLY A 146 7.13 2.24 -14.87
N GLN A 147 8.03 1.86 -13.96
CA GLN A 147 9.27 1.12 -14.28
C GLN A 147 9.01 -0.26 -14.91
N LEU A 148 7.88 -0.89 -14.59
CA LEU A 148 7.44 -2.16 -15.18
C LEU A 148 6.66 -1.97 -16.49
N GLY A 149 6.52 -0.73 -16.98
CA GLY A 149 5.87 -0.41 -18.25
C GLY A 149 4.37 -0.09 -18.15
N LEU A 150 3.82 0.02 -16.94
CA LEU A 150 2.41 0.40 -16.72
C LEU A 150 2.13 1.78 -17.31
N LYS A 151 1.02 1.92 -18.05
CA LYS A 151 0.63 3.17 -18.72
C LYS A 151 -0.48 3.92 -18.00
N GLU A 152 -1.45 3.20 -17.44
CA GLU A 152 -2.57 3.79 -16.72
C GLU A 152 -2.83 3.06 -15.39
N ILE A 153 -3.24 3.79 -14.36
CA ILE A 153 -3.79 3.28 -13.10
C ILE A 153 -5.20 3.83 -12.93
N VAL A 154 -6.17 2.93 -12.79
CA VAL A 154 -7.54 3.30 -12.39
C VAL A 154 -7.70 3.00 -10.90
N LEU A 155 -7.94 4.04 -10.11
CA LEU A 155 -8.09 3.95 -8.67
C LEU A 155 -9.56 4.06 -8.26
N GLY A 156 -9.98 3.19 -7.35
CA GLY A 156 -11.19 3.32 -6.54
C GLY A 156 -10.81 3.43 -5.07
N MET A 157 -11.51 4.27 -4.33
CA MET A 157 -11.34 4.36 -2.87
C MET A 157 -12.60 4.92 -2.21
N ALA A 158 -12.77 4.59 -0.93
CA ALA A 158 -13.78 5.20 -0.07
C ALA A 158 -13.44 6.66 0.30
N HIS A 159 -14.12 7.21 1.31
CA HIS A 159 -13.98 8.60 1.73
C HIS A 159 -12.71 8.87 2.58
N ARG A 160 -12.19 7.88 3.32
CA ARG A 160 -11.06 8.08 4.25
C ARG A 160 -9.78 8.45 3.49
N GLY A 161 -9.20 9.59 3.84
CA GLY A 161 -7.99 10.14 3.22
C GLY A 161 -8.15 10.57 1.77
N ARG A 162 -9.37 10.64 1.22
CA ARG A 162 -9.56 10.93 -0.21
C ARG A 162 -9.03 12.29 -0.62
N LEU A 163 -9.23 13.32 0.21
CA LEU A 163 -8.69 14.66 -0.07
C LEU A 163 -7.16 14.66 -0.07
N ASN A 164 -6.55 13.85 0.79
CA ASN A 164 -5.11 13.65 0.85
C ASN A 164 -4.58 12.97 -0.42
N VAL A 165 -5.24 11.90 -0.88
CA VAL A 165 -4.91 11.22 -2.14
C VAL A 165 -5.11 12.16 -3.34
N LEU A 166 -6.21 12.93 -3.37
CA LEU A 166 -6.45 13.92 -4.42
C LEU A 166 -5.33 14.95 -4.48
N SER A 167 -4.89 15.45 -3.33
CA SER A 167 -3.83 16.45 -3.23
C SER A 167 -2.45 15.85 -3.58
N GLN A 168 -2.01 14.86 -2.81
CA GLN A 168 -0.63 14.38 -2.83
C GLN A 168 -0.34 13.40 -3.98
N VAL A 169 -1.31 12.58 -4.38
CA VAL A 169 -1.14 11.54 -5.41
C VAL A 169 -1.70 12.01 -6.76
N MET A 170 -2.93 12.51 -6.79
CA MET A 170 -3.57 12.98 -8.03
C MET A 170 -3.17 14.41 -8.41
N ALA A 171 -2.31 15.07 -7.62
CA ALA A 171 -1.84 16.43 -7.87
C ALA A 171 -2.97 17.47 -8.08
N LYS A 172 -4.15 17.24 -7.48
CA LYS A 172 -5.25 18.20 -7.52
C LYS A 172 -4.79 19.47 -6.79
N PRO A 173 -4.83 20.65 -7.43
CA PRO A 173 -4.30 21.87 -6.82
C PRO A 173 -4.99 22.19 -5.50
N HIS A 174 -4.22 22.54 -4.47
CA HIS A 174 -4.74 22.98 -3.17
C HIS A 174 -5.82 24.07 -3.31
N ARG A 175 -5.62 25.03 -4.23
CA ARG A 175 -6.59 26.09 -4.52
C ARG A 175 -7.98 25.54 -4.86
N ALA A 176 -8.04 24.49 -5.67
CA ALA A 176 -9.30 23.87 -6.06
C ALA A 176 -9.97 23.18 -4.85
N ILE A 177 -9.20 22.40 -4.09
CA ILE A 177 -9.69 21.74 -2.88
C ILE A 177 -10.23 22.78 -1.88
N PHE A 178 -9.47 23.85 -1.62
CA PHE A 178 -9.84 24.90 -0.68
C PHE A 178 -11.04 25.73 -1.13
N HIS A 179 -11.27 25.86 -2.44
CA HIS A 179 -12.47 26.48 -2.99
C HIS A 179 -13.72 25.62 -2.69
N GLU A 180 -13.61 24.29 -2.84
CA GLU A 180 -14.66 23.33 -2.49
C GLU A 180 -14.97 23.29 -1.00
N PHE A 181 -13.99 23.61 -0.14
CA PHE A 181 -14.23 23.80 1.29
C PHE A 181 -15.06 25.05 1.60
N LYS A 182 -15.01 26.08 0.74
CA LYS A 182 -15.79 27.32 0.89
C LYS A 182 -17.17 27.25 0.20
N GLY A 183 -17.53 26.11 -0.37
CA GLY A 183 -18.78 25.92 -1.10
C GLY A 183 -18.72 26.30 -2.58
N GLY A 184 -17.54 26.61 -3.12
CA GLY A 184 -17.36 26.86 -4.55
C GLY A 184 -17.22 25.57 -5.36
N SER A 185 -17.57 25.61 -6.65
CA SER A 185 -17.29 24.52 -7.59
C SER A 185 -15.87 24.67 -8.18
N ALA A 186 -15.21 23.55 -8.47
CA ALA A 186 -13.99 23.55 -9.27
C ALA A 186 -14.26 23.45 -10.79
N ALA A 187 -15.51 23.12 -11.16
CA ALA A 187 -15.94 23.10 -12.55
C ALA A 187 -16.24 24.53 -13.04
N PRO A 188 -16.05 24.83 -14.34
CA PRO A 188 -16.54 26.07 -14.95
C PRO A 188 -18.04 26.26 -14.69
N ASP A 189 -18.49 27.51 -14.56
CA ASP A 189 -19.89 27.85 -14.27
C ASP A 189 -20.88 27.30 -15.32
N GLU A 190 -20.40 27.00 -16.53
CA GLU A 190 -21.16 26.41 -17.65
C GLU A 190 -21.43 24.89 -17.50
N VAL A 191 -20.80 24.21 -16.53
CA VAL A 191 -21.00 22.78 -16.28
C VAL A 191 -22.21 22.59 -15.35
N GLU A 192 -23.37 22.31 -15.95
CA GLU A 192 -24.58 21.95 -15.20
C GLU A 192 -24.46 20.55 -14.58
N GLY A 193 -24.66 20.48 -13.26
CA GLY A 193 -24.82 19.24 -12.52
C GLY A 193 -25.29 19.58 -11.10
N SER A 194 -26.01 18.66 -10.44
CA SER A 194 -26.42 18.84 -9.04
C SER A 194 -25.23 19.01 -8.07
N GLY A 195 -24.01 18.82 -8.57
CA GLY A 195 -22.81 18.63 -7.78
C GLY A 195 -22.86 17.33 -7.00
N ASP A 196 -21.73 17.01 -6.38
CA ASP A 196 -21.65 16.07 -5.28
C ASP A 196 -20.64 16.63 -4.28
N VAL A 197 -20.59 16.06 -3.08
CA VAL A 197 -19.62 16.46 -2.06
C VAL A 197 -18.19 16.22 -2.55
N LYS A 198 -17.26 17.10 -2.16
CA LYS A 198 -15.84 17.13 -2.59
C LYS A 198 -15.09 15.79 -2.53
N TYR A 199 -15.53 14.87 -1.67
CA TYR A 199 -14.95 13.54 -1.50
C TYR A 199 -15.70 12.43 -2.29
N HIS A 200 -16.58 12.75 -3.24
CA HIS A 200 -17.15 11.82 -4.22
C HIS A 200 -16.66 12.07 -5.64
N LEU A 201 -16.12 13.26 -5.90
CA LEU A 201 -15.67 13.66 -7.23
C LEU A 201 -14.43 12.85 -7.66
N GLY A 202 -14.42 12.45 -8.94
CA GLY A 202 -13.27 11.82 -9.58
C GLY A 202 -12.20 12.85 -9.95
N ALA A 203 -11.02 12.37 -10.31
CA ALA A 203 -9.92 13.20 -10.81
C ALA A 203 -9.07 12.42 -11.81
N SER A 204 -8.40 13.12 -12.72
CA SER A 204 -7.43 12.52 -13.63
C SER A 204 -6.16 13.37 -13.64
N SER A 205 -5.01 12.72 -13.67
CA SER A 205 -3.71 13.39 -13.64
C SER A 205 -2.64 12.51 -14.25
N ASP A 206 -1.68 13.11 -14.95
CA ASP A 206 -0.46 12.40 -15.35
C ASP A 206 0.61 12.54 -14.27
N ARG A 207 1.31 11.46 -13.97
CA ARG A 207 2.49 11.44 -13.10
C ARG A 207 3.70 10.94 -13.88
N GLU A 208 4.87 11.48 -13.57
CA GLU A 208 6.12 11.08 -14.19
C GLU A 208 7.16 10.75 -13.13
N PHE A 209 7.80 9.59 -13.25
CA PHE A 209 8.90 9.15 -12.41
C PHE A 209 10.01 8.55 -13.26
N ASP A 210 11.23 9.06 -13.11
CA ASP A 210 12.40 8.52 -13.80
C ASP A 210 12.19 8.41 -15.33
N GLY A 211 11.47 9.37 -15.93
CA GLY A 211 11.08 9.38 -17.35
C GLY A 211 9.89 8.50 -17.74
N ASN A 212 9.29 7.78 -16.77
CA ASN A 212 8.10 6.95 -17.00
C ASN A 212 6.84 7.74 -16.68
N LYS A 213 6.04 8.01 -17.71
CA LYS A 213 4.74 8.67 -17.58
C LYS A 213 3.63 7.64 -17.34
N VAL A 214 2.85 7.82 -16.27
CA VAL A 214 1.70 7.00 -15.89
C VAL A 214 0.48 7.90 -15.73
N HIS A 215 -0.59 7.59 -16.46
CA HIS A 215 -1.88 8.28 -16.31
C HIS A 215 -2.64 7.72 -15.11
N LEU A 216 -3.11 8.58 -14.22
CA LEU A 216 -3.93 8.20 -13.06
C LEU A 216 -5.36 8.67 -13.27
N SER A 217 -6.31 7.80 -12.93
CA SER A 217 -7.73 8.13 -12.92
C SER A 217 -8.36 7.64 -11.61
N LEU A 218 -8.72 8.58 -10.73
CA LEU A 218 -9.55 8.30 -9.56
C LEU A 218 -11.04 8.35 -9.95
N THR A 219 -11.73 7.24 -9.78
CA THR A 219 -13.14 7.08 -10.14
C THR A 219 -14.04 7.82 -9.15
N ALA A 220 -15.09 8.48 -9.66
CA ALA A 220 -16.13 9.06 -8.81
C ALA A 220 -16.96 7.94 -8.15
N ASN A 221 -17.41 8.14 -6.93
CA ASN A 221 -18.17 7.11 -6.20
C ASN A 221 -19.21 7.73 -5.27
N PRO A 222 -20.36 7.05 -5.08
CA PRO A 222 -21.34 7.44 -4.07
C PRO A 222 -20.88 7.07 -2.65
N SER A 223 -21.70 7.41 -1.65
CA SER A 223 -21.48 7.02 -0.25
C SER A 223 -21.55 5.52 0.03
N HIS A 224 -22.16 4.72 -0.87
CA HIS A 224 -22.25 3.27 -0.73
C HIS A 224 -20.85 2.67 -0.89
N LEU A 225 -20.30 2.15 0.21
CA LEU A 225 -18.95 1.58 0.23
C LEU A 225 -18.86 0.35 -0.68
N GLU A 226 -17.66 0.06 -1.16
CA GLU A 226 -17.28 -1.06 -2.05
C GLU A 226 -17.98 -1.12 -3.43
N ILE A 227 -19.08 -0.40 -3.67
CA ILE A 227 -19.78 -0.46 -4.97
C ILE A 227 -18.95 0.13 -6.12
N VAL A 228 -17.88 0.90 -5.80
CA VAL A 228 -16.95 1.44 -6.79
C VAL A 228 -16.04 0.36 -7.39
N ASP A 229 -15.85 -0.77 -6.72
CA ASP A 229 -14.92 -1.82 -7.11
C ASP A 229 -15.23 -2.41 -8.50
N PRO A 230 -16.47 -2.89 -8.79
CA PRO A 230 -16.79 -3.36 -10.13
C PRO A 230 -16.74 -2.25 -11.19
N VAL A 231 -16.98 -0.99 -10.80
CA VAL A 231 -16.91 0.17 -11.72
C VAL A 231 -15.47 0.42 -12.16
N VAL A 232 -14.52 0.36 -11.21
CA VAL A 232 -13.09 0.49 -11.48
C VAL A 232 -12.60 -0.65 -12.37
N MET A 233 -13.00 -1.89 -12.08
CA MET A 233 -12.66 -3.05 -12.90
C MET A 233 -13.19 -2.92 -14.34
N GLY A 234 -14.46 -2.51 -14.51
CA GLY A 234 -15.04 -2.26 -15.82
C GLY A 234 -14.31 -1.16 -16.60
N LYS A 235 -13.97 -0.06 -15.92
CA LYS A 235 -13.20 1.04 -16.52
C LYS A 235 -11.80 0.59 -16.93
N ALA A 236 -11.10 -0.15 -16.07
CA ALA A 236 -9.78 -0.71 -16.38
C ALA A 236 -9.84 -1.65 -17.59
N ARG A 237 -10.86 -2.52 -17.65
CA ARG A 237 -11.06 -3.41 -18.79
C ARG A 237 -11.32 -2.65 -20.09
N ALA A 238 -12.19 -1.64 -20.08
CA ALA A 238 -12.44 -0.82 -21.25
C ALA A 238 -11.16 -0.12 -21.76
N LYS A 239 -10.30 0.35 -20.85
CA LYS A 239 -8.99 0.92 -21.19
C LYS A 239 -8.04 -0.11 -21.79
N GLN A 240 -8.02 -1.33 -21.27
CA GLN A 240 -7.23 -2.42 -21.82
C GLN A 240 -7.67 -2.78 -23.25
N ASP A 241 -8.98 -2.84 -23.50
CA ASP A 241 -9.52 -3.11 -24.84
C ASP A 241 -9.12 -2.00 -25.83
N GLN A 242 -9.24 -0.72 -25.43
CA GLN A 242 -8.76 0.42 -26.24
C GLN A 242 -7.26 0.34 -26.55
N LEU A 243 -6.41 0.05 -25.56
CA LEU A 243 -4.97 -0.09 -25.74
C LEU A 243 -4.61 -1.30 -26.62
N SER A 244 -5.45 -2.33 -26.63
CA SER A 244 -5.28 -3.54 -27.45
C SER A 244 -5.91 -3.42 -28.84
N GLY A 245 -6.54 -2.29 -29.16
CA GLY A 245 -7.21 -2.04 -30.44
C GLY A 245 -8.47 -2.89 -30.67
N ARG A 246 -9.19 -3.25 -29.59
CA ARG A 246 -10.48 -3.95 -29.65
C ARG A 246 -11.66 -3.00 -29.56
#